data_AF-A0A3S0BHN7-F1
#
_entry.id   AF-A0A3S0BHN7-F1
#
_cell.length_a   1.000
_cell.length_b   1.000
_cell.length_c   1.000
_cell.angle_alpha   90.00
_cell.angle_beta   90.00
_cell.angle_gamma   90.00
#
_symmetry.space_group_name_H-M   'P 1'
#
loop_
_entity.id
_entity.type
_entity.pdbx_description
1 polymer ?
#
loop_
_entity_poly.entity_id
_entity_poly.type
_entity_poly.pdbx_seq_one_letter_code
_entity_poly.pdbx_strand_id
1 'polypeptide(L)'
;MDDVRKAAEHIQNKLRSGYLDEPGHQIAKALVAEVEKLLSEIKQQKHPLSLENRVKQIIKHLESLVDDIVMDFRHRDELLQHSNRMRDMLRQLG
;
A
#
# COMPACT_ATOMS: atom_id res chain seq x y z
N MET A 1 -8.06 3.73 14.01
CA MET A 1 -6.62 3.51 13.68
C MET A 1 -6.26 2.03 13.57
N ASP A 2 -6.79 1.14 14.41
CA ASP A 2 -6.47 -0.30 14.31
C ASP A 2 -6.89 -0.92 12.96
N ASP A 3 -8.04 -0.50 12.39
CA ASP A 3 -8.48 -1.00 11.07
C ASP A 3 -7.57 -0.55 9.92
N VAL A 4 -7.04 0.69 9.98
CA VAL A 4 -6.04 1.19 9.04
C VAL A 4 -4.75 0.38 9.14
N ARG A 5 -4.33 0.05 10.37
CA ARG A 5 -3.17 -0.81 10.62
C ARG A 5 -3.37 -2.20 10.01
N LYS A 6 -4.50 -2.85 10.28
CA LYS A 6 -4.83 -4.18 9.72
C LYS A 6 -4.86 -4.16 8.19
N ALA A 7 -5.39 -3.10 7.59
CA ALA A 7 -5.38 -2.93 6.14
C ALA A 7 -3.95 -2.79 5.58
N ALA A 8 -3.10 -1.99 6.22
CA ALA A 8 -1.70 -1.85 5.83
C ALA A 8 -0.90 -3.15 6.01
N GLU A 9 -1.13 -3.89 7.10
CA GLU A 9 -0.53 -5.21 7.37
C GLU A 9 -0.97 -6.24 6.32
N HIS A 10 -2.24 -6.20 5.91
CA HIS A 10 -2.74 -7.05 4.83
C HIS A 10 -1.97 -6.81 3.52
N ILE A 11 -1.83 -5.55 3.10
CA ILE A 11 -1.07 -5.20 1.89
C ILE A 11 0.39 -5.66 2.00
N GLN A 12 1.04 -5.42 3.15
CA GLN A 12 2.42 -5.87 3.37
C GLN A 12 2.55 -7.39 3.24
N ASN A 13 1.63 -8.14 3.83
CA ASN A 13 1.64 -9.60 3.77
C ASN A 13 1.46 -10.10 2.34
N LYS A 14 0.55 -9.49 1.56
CA LYS A 14 0.33 -9.84 0.15
C LYS A 14 1.59 -9.62 -0.69
N LEU A 15 2.23 -8.45 -0.55
CA LEU A 15 3.48 -8.14 -1.24
C LEU A 15 4.62 -9.11 -0.89
N ARG A 16 4.68 -9.58 0.37
CA ARG A 16 5.66 -10.57 0.82
C ARG A 16 5.32 -12.01 0.42
N SER A 17 4.04 -12.32 0.21
CA SER A 17 3.55 -13.68 -0.06
C SER A 17 3.59 -14.09 -1.53
N GLY A 18 4.12 -13.25 -2.41
CA GLY A 18 4.31 -13.59 -3.83
C GLY A 18 3.42 -12.82 -4.81
N TYR A 19 2.82 -11.69 -4.42
CA TYR A 19 2.15 -10.80 -5.39
C TYR A 19 3.16 -10.04 -6.27
N LEU A 20 4.45 -10.09 -5.94
CA LEU A 20 5.52 -9.50 -6.71
C LEU A 20 6.24 -10.61 -7.48
N ASP A 21 6.02 -10.66 -8.79
CA ASP A 21 6.70 -11.59 -9.71
C ASP A 21 8.17 -11.18 -9.90
N GLU A 22 8.44 -9.86 -9.90
CA GLU A 22 9.79 -9.29 -9.88
C GLU A 22 10.03 -8.39 -8.64
N PRO A 23 10.31 -8.97 -7.45
CA PRO A 23 10.57 -8.20 -6.23
C PRO A 23 11.85 -7.34 -6.33
N GLY A 24 12.74 -7.66 -7.28
CA GLY A 24 13.94 -6.88 -7.59
C GLY A 24 13.66 -5.56 -8.32
N HIS A 25 12.49 -5.43 -8.95
CA HIS A 25 12.12 -4.28 -9.77
C HIS A 25 12.05 -2.99 -8.94
N GLN A 26 12.44 -1.85 -9.53
CA GLN A 26 12.54 -0.58 -8.81
C GLN A 26 11.18 -0.13 -8.23
N ILE A 27 10.09 -0.32 -8.98
CA ILE A 27 8.74 0.03 -8.54
C ILE A 27 8.27 -0.90 -7.42
N ALA A 28 8.58 -2.21 -7.50
CA ALA A 28 8.26 -3.17 -6.44
C ALA A 28 8.93 -2.81 -5.11
N LYS A 29 10.23 -2.47 -5.17
CA LYS A 29 10.98 -2.00 -4.00
C LYS A 29 10.41 -0.70 -3.42
N ALA A 30 10.04 0.25 -4.27
CA ALA A 30 9.43 1.50 -3.83
C ALA A 30 8.08 1.26 -3.14
N LEU A 31 7.24 0.40 -3.73
CA LEU A 31 5.95 0.02 -3.16
C LEU A 31 6.10 -0.62 -1.78
N VAL A 32 7.01 -1.59 -1.63
CA VAL A 32 7.31 -2.23 -0.33
C VAL A 32 7.79 -1.19 0.68
N ALA A 33 8.71 -0.32 0.29
CA ALA A 33 9.24 0.71 1.18
C ALA A 33 8.16 1.70 1.64
N GLU A 34 7.24 2.10 0.76
CA GLU A 34 6.13 2.99 1.13
C GLU A 34 5.13 2.33 2.08
N VAL A 35 4.84 1.03 1.90
CA VAL A 35 4.00 0.26 2.83
C VAL A 35 4.68 0.11 4.21
N GLU A 36 5.98 -0.15 4.24
CA GLU A 36 6.75 -0.24 5.49
C GLU A 36 6.79 1.11 6.23
N LYS A 37 6.96 2.21 5.49
CA LYS A 37 6.83 3.57 6.05
C LYS A 37 5.44 3.81 6.61
N LEU A 38 4.37 3.47 5.87
CA LEU A 38 2.99 3.63 6.35
C LEU A 38 2.78 2.92 7.69
N LEU A 39 3.21 1.67 7.80
CA LEU A 39 3.10 0.90 9.06
C LEU A 39 3.89 1.53 10.20
N SER A 40 5.09 2.04 9.93
CA SER A 40 5.88 2.78 10.91
C SER A 40 5.17 4.07 11.35
N GLU A 41 4.62 4.83 10.42
CA GLU A 41 3.89 6.09 10.69
C GLU A 41 2.59 5.84 11.48
N ILE A 42 1.90 4.73 11.22
CA ILE A 42 0.73 4.30 12.01
C ILE A 42 1.15 3.96 13.45
N LYS A 43 2.25 3.23 13.64
CA LYS A 43 2.79 2.90 14.98
C LYS A 43 3.20 4.16 15.75
N GLN A 44 3.72 5.16 15.05
CA GLN A 44 4.04 6.48 15.61
C GLN A 44 2.80 7.36 15.84
N GLN A 45 1.60 6.86 15.51
CA GLN A 45 0.34 7.59 15.65
C GLN A 45 0.35 8.95 14.93
N LYS A 46 0.96 9.01 13.74
CA LYS A 46 0.97 10.23 12.92
C LYS A 46 -0.45 10.66 12.56
N HIS A 47 -0.58 11.96 12.27
CA HIS A 47 -1.84 12.57 11.86
C HIS A 47 -2.47 11.86 10.64
N PRO A 48 -3.80 11.62 10.61
CA PRO A 48 -4.47 10.94 9.51
C PRO A 48 -4.15 11.49 8.11
N LEU A 49 -4.06 12.81 7.95
CA LEU A 49 -3.68 13.45 6.67
C LEU A 49 -2.28 13.04 6.17
N SER A 50 -1.30 12.88 7.07
CA SER A 50 0.04 12.39 6.70
C SER A 50 -0.03 10.96 6.20
N LEU A 51 -0.83 10.12 6.87
CA LEU A 51 -1.04 8.73 6.46
C LEU A 51 -1.82 8.66 5.13
N GLU A 52 -2.80 9.53 4.90
CA GLU A 52 -3.54 9.61 3.64
C GLU A 52 -2.59 9.93 2.48
N ASN A 53 -1.69 10.90 2.68
CA ASN A 53 -0.67 11.24 1.69
C ASN A 53 0.25 10.06 1.38
N ARG A 54 0.60 9.25 2.39
CA ARG A 54 1.37 8.02 2.20
C ARG A 54 0.59 6.97 1.40
N VAL A 55 -0.68 6.75 1.73
CA VAL A 55 -1.56 5.83 0.99
C VAL A 55 -1.73 6.26 -0.47
N LYS A 56 -1.81 7.57 -0.75
CA LYS A 56 -1.81 8.08 -2.14
C LYS A 56 -0.55 7.71 -2.92
N GLN A 57 0.63 7.71 -2.28
CA GLN A 57 1.86 7.27 -2.94
C GLN A 57 1.83 5.76 -3.24
N ILE A 58 1.30 4.95 -2.31
CA ILE A 58 1.11 3.51 -2.53
C ILE A 58 0.20 3.26 -3.74
N ILE A 59 -0.93 3.96 -3.82
CA ILE A 59 -1.87 3.89 -4.97
C ILE A 59 -1.12 4.24 -6.27
N LYS A 60 -0.37 5.34 -6.28
CA LYS A 60 0.39 5.77 -7.46
C LYS A 60 1.42 4.73 -7.91
N HIS A 61 2.10 4.08 -6.96
CA HIS A 61 3.04 3.00 -7.28
C HIS A 61 2.32 1.79 -7.88
N LEU A 62 1.19 1.38 -7.32
CA LEU A 62 0.36 0.31 -7.87
C LEU A 62 -0.14 0.64 -9.28
N GLU A 63 -0.63 1.85 -9.52
CA GLU A 63 -1.07 2.31 -10.85
C GLU A 63 0.07 2.34 -11.87
N SER A 64 1.32 2.52 -11.40
CA SER A 64 2.51 2.50 -12.26
C SER A 64 2.96 1.08 -12.65
N LEU A 65 2.41 0.05 -12.00
CA LEU A 65 2.62 -1.36 -12.37
C LEU A 65 1.67 -1.74 -13.51
N VAL A 66 1.81 -1.08 -14.67
CA VAL A 66 0.95 -1.33 -15.84
C VAL A 66 1.37 -2.61 -16.58
N ASP A 67 2.64 -3.00 -16.47
CA ASP A 67 3.18 -4.20 -17.11
C ASP A 67 3.09 -5.44 -16.20
N ASP A 68 2.59 -6.55 -16.76
CA ASP A 68 2.39 -7.86 -16.10
C ASP A 68 3.69 -8.54 -15.63
N ILE A 69 4.85 -7.91 -15.88
CA ILE A 69 6.16 -8.45 -15.51
C ILE A 69 6.38 -8.36 -14.00
N VAL A 70 5.84 -7.33 -13.35
CA VAL A 70 6.15 -7.05 -11.93
C VAL A 70 5.09 -7.63 -10.98
N MET A 71 3.84 -7.64 -11.41
CA MET A 71 2.68 -8.06 -10.63
C MET A 71 1.50 -8.34 -11.56
N ASP A 72 0.87 -9.51 -11.42
CA ASP A 72 -0.40 -9.83 -12.10
C ASP A 72 -1.46 -8.73 -11.88
N PHE A 73 -2.14 -8.34 -12.96
CA PHE A 73 -3.15 -7.27 -12.93
C PHE A 73 -4.26 -7.49 -11.90
N ARG A 74 -4.66 -8.73 -11.61
CA ARG A 74 -5.69 -9.05 -10.60
C ARG A 74 -5.19 -8.77 -9.20
N HIS A 75 -3.93 -9.12 -8.92
CA HIS A 75 -3.28 -8.82 -7.65
C HIS A 75 -3.13 -7.31 -7.45
N ARG A 76 -2.76 -6.58 -8.51
CA ARG A 76 -2.69 -5.13 -8.50
C ARG A 76 -4.05 -4.50 -8.20
N ASP A 77 -5.10 -4.95 -8.88
CA ASP A 77 -6.46 -4.41 -8.70
C ASP A 77 -7.01 -4.69 -7.29
N GLU A 78 -6.73 -5.87 -6.71
CA GLU A 78 -7.04 -6.19 -5.31
C GLU A 78 -6.34 -5.22 -4.35
N LEU A 79 -5.03 -5.02 -4.52
CA LEU A 79 -4.24 -4.10 -3.69
C LEU A 79 -4.69 -2.64 -3.85
N LEU A 80 -5.09 -2.23 -5.05
CA LEU A 80 -5.67 -0.91 -5.31
C LEU A 80 -6.99 -0.72 -4.58
N GLN A 81 -7.88 -1.71 -4.60
CA GLN A 81 -9.14 -1.64 -3.86
C GLN A 81 -8.88 -1.50 -2.35
N HIS A 82 -7.97 -2.31 -1.79
CA HIS A 82 -7.59 -2.22 -0.38
C HIS A 82 -6.97 -0.86 -0.02
N SER A 83 -6.09 -0.34 -0.87
CA SER A 83 -5.45 0.98 -0.67
C SER A 83 -6.46 2.12 -0.73
N ASN A 84 -7.42 2.08 -1.66
CA ASN A 84 -8.48 3.08 -1.75
C ASN A 84 -9.40 3.06 -0.52
N ARG A 85 -9.83 1.87 -0.07
CA ARG A 85 -10.62 1.74 1.18
C ARG A 85 -9.87 2.33 2.37
N MET A 86 -8.55 2.09 2.46
CA MET A 86 -7.73 2.64 3.53
C MET A 86 -7.61 4.16 3.49
N ARG A 87 -7.49 4.76 2.30
CA ARG A 87 -7.56 6.21 2.13
C ARG A 87 -8.88 6.78 2.64
N ASP A 88 -9.99 6.13 2.32
CA ASP A 88 -11.31 6.60 2.71
C ASP A 88 -11.54 6.46 4.22
N MET A 89 -11.03 5.39 4.85
CA MET A 89 -11.00 5.27 6.31
C MET A 89 -10.21 6.41 6.97
N LEU A 90 -9.05 6.76 6.42
CA LEU A 90 -8.22 7.85 6.95
C LEU A 90 -8.91 9.22 6.84
N ARG A 91 -9.67 9.45 5.77
CA ARG A 91 -10.47 10.68 5.59
C ARG A 91 -11.63 10.80 6.58
N GLN A 92 -12.15 9.70 7.09
CA GLN A 92 -13.19 9.71 8.12
C GLN A 92 -12.63 9.99 9.53
N LEU A 93 -11.32 9.85 9.71
CA LEU A 93 -10.63 10.04 11.00
C LEU A 93 -10.02 11.43 11.18
N GLY A 94 -9.84 12.20 10.10
CA GLY A 94 -9.29 13.55 10.10
C GLY A 94 -10.37 14.59 9.83
#